data_AF-A0AAI8YI83-F1
#
_entry.id   AF-A0AAI8YI83-F1
#
_cell.length_a   1.000
_cell.length_b   1.000
_cell.length_c   1.000
_cell.angle_alpha   90.00
_cell.angle_beta   90.00
_cell.angle_gamma   90.00
#
_symmetry.space_group_name_H-M   'P 1'
#
loop_
_entity.id
_entity.type
_entity.pdbx_description
1 polymer ?
#
loop_
_entity_poly.entity_id
_entity_poly.type
_entity_poly.pdbx_seq_one_letter_code
_entity_poly.pdbx_strand_id
1 'polypeptide(L)'
;MGGITLRYTICDNFYGASGVQGALEAPAATGGLEVVIELDVGGASSSDYVTVTNACLAVSSCVGVAVWGVGDADSWRAGEAPLLFAKYAYMAFTGNWVT
;
A
#
# COMPACT_ATOMS: atom_id res chain seq x y z
N MET A 1 5.38 22.87 -23.05
CA MET A 1 5.23 21.54 -22.43
C MET A 1 4.97 21.78 -20.95
N GLY A 2 3.73 21.60 -20.50
CA GLY A 2 3.39 21.76 -19.07
C GLY A 2 4.02 20.61 -18.29
N GLY A 3 4.73 20.93 -17.20
CA GLY A 3 5.41 19.93 -16.39
C GLY A 3 4.41 19.01 -15.70
N ILE A 4 4.61 17.70 -15.84
CA ILE A 4 3.91 16.71 -15.02
C ILE A 4 4.44 16.86 -13.59
N THR A 5 3.55 17.20 -12.65
CA THR A 5 3.91 17.26 -11.23
C THR A 5 3.66 15.89 -10.62
N LEU A 6 4.71 15.24 -10.10
CA LEU A 6 4.58 14.05 -9.27
C LEU A 6 4.28 14.48 -7.83
N ARG A 7 3.25 13.88 -7.26
CA ARG A 7 2.81 14.06 -5.88
C ARG A 7 2.73 12.70 -5.21
N TYR A 8 2.71 12.73 -3.88
CA TYR A 8 2.73 11.53 -3.07
C TYR A 8 1.72 11.63 -1.91
N THR A 9 1.07 10.51 -1.64
CA THR A 9 0.12 10.33 -0.54
C THR A 9 0.76 9.33 0.40
N ILE A 10 1.12 9.82 1.60
CA ILE A 10 1.70 8.98 2.65
C ILE A 10 0.57 8.21 3.33
N CYS A 11 0.68 6.87 3.34
CA CYS A 11 -0.22 5.96 4.03
C CYS A 11 0.50 5.20 5.17
N ASP A 12 1.31 5.92 5.94
CA ASP A 12 1.98 5.42 7.13
C ASP A 12 1.02 5.31 8.32
N ASN A 13 1.29 4.35 9.19
CA ASN A 13 0.60 4.11 10.47
C ASN A 13 -0.91 3.93 10.32
N PHE A 14 -1.30 3.17 9.30
CA PHE A 14 -2.67 3.05 8.85
C PHE A 14 -3.48 1.99 9.62
N TYR A 15 -4.72 2.33 9.97
CA TYR A 15 -5.70 1.47 10.66
C TYR A 15 -7.09 1.57 10.03
N GLY A 16 -7.15 1.69 8.71
CA GLY A 16 -8.40 1.76 7.95
C GLY A 16 -8.27 2.59 6.68
N ALA A 17 -8.81 2.09 5.57
CA ALA A 17 -8.60 2.67 4.24
C ALA A 17 -9.75 3.53 3.67
N SER A 18 -10.77 3.85 4.47
CA SER A 18 -12.03 4.46 4.01
C SER A 18 -11.95 5.91 3.48
N GLY A 19 -10.77 6.50 3.34
CA GLY A 19 -10.57 7.86 2.79
C GLY A 19 -9.53 7.97 1.68
N VAL A 20 -8.86 6.86 1.33
CA VAL A 20 -7.69 6.86 0.44
C VAL A 20 -8.06 7.34 -0.97
N GLN A 21 -9.18 6.86 -1.51
CA GLN A 21 -9.60 7.26 -2.86
C GLN A 21 -9.83 8.76 -2.98
N GLY A 22 -10.54 9.37 -2.02
CA GLY A 22 -10.76 10.82 -2.02
C GLY A 22 -9.46 11.62 -1.89
N ALA A 23 -8.48 11.10 -1.13
CA ALA A 23 -7.16 11.70 -1.05
C ALA A 23 -6.41 11.66 -2.39
N LEU A 24 -6.52 10.55 -3.14
CA LEU A 24 -5.91 10.37 -4.45
C LEU A 24 -6.59 11.20 -5.56
N GLU A 25 -7.89 11.49 -5.43
CA GLU A 25 -8.66 12.30 -6.38
C GLU A 25 -8.28 13.80 -6.33
N ALA A 26 -7.84 14.32 -5.18
CA ALA A 26 -7.45 15.74 -5.05
C ALA A 26 -6.26 16.14 -5.96
N PRO A 27 -5.17 15.35 -6.05
CA PRO A 27 -4.10 15.52 -7.05
C PRO A 27 -4.60 15.50 -8.50
N ALA A 28 -5.53 14.60 -8.83
CA ALA A 28 -6.08 14.44 -10.17
C ALA A 28 -6.70 15.76 -10.69
N ALA A 29 -7.33 16.53 -9.81
CA ALA A 29 -7.92 17.84 -10.13
C ALA A 29 -6.89 18.89 -10.57
N THR A 30 -5.59 18.69 -10.26
CA THR A 30 -4.50 19.63 -10.60
C THR A 30 -3.64 19.16 -11.77
N GLY A 31 -3.96 18.02 -12.40
CA GLY A 31 -3.21 17.46 -13.53
C GLY A 31 -1.86 16.84 -13.14
N GLY A 32 -1.69 16.47 -11.87
CA GLY A 32 -0.51 15.75 -11.38
C GLY A 32 -0.66 14.24 -11.47
N LEU A 33 0.46 13.52 -11.40
CA LEU A 33 0.50 12.09 -11.11
C LEU A 33 0.66 11.90 -9.61
N GLU A 34 0.12 10.81 -9.08
CA GLU A 34 0.08 10.51 -7.65
C GLU A 34 0.64 9.12 -7.38
N VAL A 35 1.36 8.95 -6.27
CA VAL A 35 1.85 7.66 -5.80
C VAL A 35 1.48 7.51 -4.34
N VAL A 36 0.85 6.38 -3.98
CA VAL A 36 0.76 6.01 -2.56
C VAL A 36 2.14 5.55 -2.13
N ILE A 37 2.70 6.18 -1.10
CA ILE A 37 3.99 5.80 -0.53
C ILE A 37 3.85 5.48 0.94
N GLU A 38 4.85 4.77 1.45
CA GLU A 38 4.95 4.40 2.85
C GLU A 38 3.71 3.63 3.34
N LEU A 39 3.06 2.85 2.46
CA LEU A 39 1.88 2.09 2.84
C LEU A 39 2.27 0.98 3.82
N ASP A 40 1.70 1.01 5.00
CA ASP A 40 1.75 -0.08 5.96
C ASP A 40 0.47 -0.05 6.81
N VAL A 41 -0.10 -1.21 7.14
CA VAL A 41 -1.43 -1.30 7.80
C VAL A 41 -1.30 -2.16 9.05
N GLY A 42 -1.58 -1.62 10.23
CA GLY A 42 -1.51 -2.40 11.48
C GLY A 42 -2.32 -3.70 11.39
N GLY A 43 -1.69 -4.83 11.70
CA GLY A 43 -2.27 -6.18 11.58
C GLY A 43 -2.42 -6.69 10.15
N ALA A 44 -1.86 -5.99 9.16
CA ALA A 44 -1.90 -6.33 7.74
C ALA A 44 -3.29 -6.70 7.21
N SER A 45 -4.31 -5.93 7.61
CA SER A 45 -5.70 -6.09 7.18
C SER A 45 -5.81 -6.22 5.66
N SER A 46 -6.22 -7.41 5.19
CA SER A 46 -6.34 -7.69 3.77
C SER A 46 -7.35 -6.77 3.09
N SER A 47 -8.44 -6.43 3.78
CA SER A 47 -9.45 -5.50 3.27
C SER A 47 -8.90 -4.10 3.06
N ASP A 48 -8.01 -3.62 3.94
CA ASP A 48 -7.43 -2.28 3.81
C ASP A 48 -6.41 -2.21 2.69
N TYR A 49 -5.52 -3.20 2.57
CA TYR A 49 -4.60 -3.31 1.43
C TYR A 49 -5.34 -3.38 0.08
N VAL A 50 -6.41 -4.18 0.00
CA VAL A 50 -7.27 -4.26 -1.19
C VAL A 50 -7.95 -2.92 -1.45
N THR A 51 -8.45 -2.25 -0.41
CA THR A 51 -9.11 -0.94 -0.55
C THR A 51 -8.14 0.11 -1.08
N VAL A 52 -6.92 0.21 -0.55
CA VAL A 52 -5.88 1.14 -1.05
C VAL A 52 -5.52 0.84 -2.50
N THR A 53 -5.32 -0.44 -2.82
CA THR A 53 -4.97 -0.86 -4.18
C THR A 53 -6.09 -0.51 -5.17
N ASN A 54 -7.35 -0.81 -4.82
CA ASN A 54 -8.51 -0.47 -5.65
C ASN A 54 -8.71 1.04 -5.77
N ALA A 55 -8.46 1.80 -4.71
CA ALA A 55 -8.51 3.26 -4.74
C ALA A 55 -7.51 3.83 -5.75
N CYS A 56 -6.28 3.32 -5.77
CA CYS A 56 -5.29 3.72 -6.79
C CYS A 56 -5.73 3.32 -8.20
N LEU A 57 -6.24 2.09 -8.39
CA LEU A 57 -6.74 1.64 -9.70
C LEU A 57 -7.93 2.46 -10.21
N ALA A 58 -8.76 2.99 -9.31
CA ALA A 58 -9.92 3.81 -9.67
C ALA A 58 -9.54 5.24 -10.11
N VAL A 59 -8.35 5.73 -9.73
CA VAL A 59 -7.88 7.08 -9.99
C VAL A 59 -6.80 7.05 -11.07
N SER A 60 -7.11 7.53 -12.28
CA SER A 60 -6.19 7.44 -13.44
C SER A 60 -4.86 8.17 -13.27
N SER A 61 -4.79 9.16 -12.38
CA SER A 61 -3.54 9.84 -12.01
C SER A 61 -2.68 9.06 -11.01
N CYS A 62 -3.23 8.05 -10.32
CA CYS A 62 -2.47 7.22 -9.41
C CYS A 62 -1.65 6.20 -10.23
N VAL A 63 -0.32 6.32 -10.16
CA VAL A 63 0.61 5.53 -10.98
C VAL A 63 1.34 4.44 -10.20
N GLY A 64 1.05 4.30 -8.91
CA GLY A 64 1.63 3.22 -8.12
C GLY A 64 1.31 3.26 -6.63
N VAL A 65 1.63 2.14 -5.99
CA VAL A 65 1.58 1.95 -4.54
C VAL A 65 2.93 1.38 -4.10
N ALA A 66 3.58 2.03 -3.14
CA ALA A 66 4.81 1.59 -2.52
C ALA A 66 4.56 1.31 -1.03
N VAL A 67 4.75 0.04 -0.65
CA VAL A 67 4.65 -0.45 0.73
C VAL A 67 5.92 -0.05 1.49
N TRP A 68 5.80 0.31 2.77
CA TRP A 68 6.93 0.75 3.62
C TRP A 68 7.78 -0.41 4.15
N GLY A 69 8.28 -1.22 3.23
CA GLY A 69 9.08 -2.41 3.50
C GLY A 69 8.48 -3.66 2.87
N VAL A 70 9.27 -4.74 2.90
CA VAL A 70 8.85 -6.03 2.34
C VAL A 70 8.18 -6.90 3.42
N GLY A 71 8.85 -7.13 4.55
CA GLY A 71 8.32 -8.02 5.59
C GLY A 71 8.46 -7.48 7.01
N ASP A 72 7.60 -7.99 7.89
CA ASP A 72 7.43 -7.48 9.26
C ASP A 72 8.70 -7.53 10.11
N ALA A 73 9.66 -8.38 9.76
CA ALA A 73 10.93 -8.50 10.45
C ALA A 73 11.72 -7.17 10.45
N ASP A 74 11.62 -6.42 9.35
CA ASP A 74 12.39 -5.20 9.09
C ASP A 74 11.52 -3.94 9.17
N SER A 75 10.23 -4.08 9.50
CA SER A 75 9.32 -2.94 9.64
C SER A 75 9.72 -2.07 10.84
N TRP A 76 9.64 -0.75 10.66
CA TRP A 76 9.87 0.23 11.73
C TRP A 76 8.89 0.07 12.91
N ARG A 77 7.73 -0.57 12.66
CA ARG A 77 6.76 -0.97 13.67
C ARG A 77 6.44 -2.47 13.64
N ALA A 78 7.49 -3.29 13.58
CA ALA A 78 7.42 -4.76 13.54
C ALA A 78 6.46 -5.42 14.57
N GLY A 79 6.20 -4.79 15.72
CA GLY A 79 5.27 -5.29 16.74
C GLY A 79 3.80 -5.38 16.29
N GLU A 80 3.44 -4.71 15.20
CA GLU A 80 2.07 -4.65 14.68
C GLU A 80 1.85 -5.54 13.46
N ALA A 81 2.89 -6.26 13.00
CA ALA A 81 2.87 -7.05 11.76
C ALA A 81 2.19 -6.32 10.57
N PRO A 82 2.71 -5.14 10.16
CA PRO A 82 1.94 -4.27 9.29
C PRO A 82 2.15 -4.50 7.78
N LEU A 83 3.09 -5.37 7.39
CA LEU A 83 3.54 -5.57 6.02
C LEU A 83 2.98 -6.87 5.41
N LEU A 84 3.18 -7.04 4.10
CA LEU A 84 2.59 -8.15 3.35
C LEU A 84 3.27 -9.51 3.61
N PHE A 85 4.48 -9.51 4.16
CA PHE A 85 5.24 -10.72 4.42
C PHE A 85 5.54 -10.87 5.90
N ALA A 86 5.02 -11.94 6.52
CA ALA A 86 5.20 -12.18 7.93
C ALA A 86 6.68 -12.33 8.32
N LYS A 87 7.02 -11.96 9.55
CA LYS A 87 8.38 -12.06 10.12
C LYS A 87 9.03 -13.44 9.96
N TYR A 88 8.22 -14.50 9.97
CA TYR A 88 8.67 -15.89 9.82
C TYR A 88 8.10 -16.56 8.57
N ALA A 89 7.60 -15.81 7.59
CA ALA A 89 7.25 -16.34 6.29
C ALA A 89 8.52 -16.62 5.48
N TYR A 90 9.31 -17.60 5.91
CA TYR A 90 9.95 -18.44 4.91
C TYR A 90 8.80 -19.07 4.13
N MET A 91 8.85 -19.06 2.79
CA MET A 91 7.97 -19.89 1.97
C MET A 91 8.18 -21.35 2.39
N ALA A 92 7.50 -21.78 3.44
CA ALA A 92 7.27 -23.17 3.70
C ALA A 92 6.29 -23.57 2.61
N PHE A 93 6.81 -24.08 1.49
CA PHE A 93 6.05 -25.01 0.67
C PHE A 93 5.77 -26.25 1.53
N THR A 94 4.96 -26.12 2.58
CA THR A 94 4.31 -27.25 3.27
C THR A 94 3.08 -27.69 2.48
N GLY A 95 3.08 -27.42 1.17
CA GLY A 95 2.31 -28.20 0.22
C GLY A 95 2.79 -29.63 0.31
N ASN A 96 1.93 -30.48 0.84
CA ASN A 96 2.00 -31.91 0.59
C ASN A 96 1.97 -32.06 -0.94
N TRP A 97 3.13 -32.36 -1.53
CA TRP A 97 3.23 -32.64 -2.95
C TRP A 97 2.28 -33.80 -3.25
N VAL A 98 1.38 -33.56 -4.21
CA VAL A 98 0.56 -34.53 -4.95
C VAL A 98 0.71 -35.99 -4.50
N THR A 99 -0.35 -36.54 -3.93
CA THR A 99 -0.74 -37.93 -4.20
C THR A 99 -2.06 -37.90 -4.93
#